data_AF-A0A1D7Y3T0-F1
#
_entry.id   AF-A0A1D7Y3T0-F1
#
_cell.length_a   1.000
_cell.length_b   1.000
_cell.length_c   1.000
_cell.angle_alpha   90.00
_cell.angle_beta   90.00
_cell.angle_gamma   90.00
#
_symmetry.space_group_name_H-M   'P 1'
#
loop_
_entity.id
_entity.type
_entity.pdbx_description
1 polymer ?
#
loop_
_entity_poly.entity_id
_entity_poly.type
_entity_poly.pdbx_seq_one_letter_code
_entity_poly.pdbx_strand_id
1 'polypeptide(L)'
;MTAEQRREVLRTTALPSGYALLGGFEQWGRLNLFAAADGYGAFDSGVSVTLVAAAGGFCGADAWRNDIDGRGGLTKRGAGAVTPTGRNRYTGGTVPAGGTSAAGSEDALGHGDVRVVGGRLRVTRRLRVRGGNAQDAGTLEVTLRTGGKAPLTTDRAGGRARRRGGVVAAAGHRAAAGRGQHPAGRRRAPVAQPVHPDRGELPGAAGRTRVHGRRSAGTTREAVTPRAAGTVRQ
;
A
#
# COMPACT_ATOMS: atom_id res chain seq x y z
N MET A 1 13.26 6.37 5.25
CA MET A 1 14.23 5.29 5.01
C MET A 1 15.60 5.70 5.51
N THR A 2 16.21 4.95 6.43
CA THR A 2 17.56 5.21 6.97
C THR A 2 18.63 4.80 5.94
N ALA A 3 19.88 5.26 6.12
CA ALA A 3 20.98 4.88 5.24
C ALA A 3 21.26 3.37 5.26
N GLU A 4 21.19 2.73 6.42
CA GLU A 4 21.33 1.28 6.57
C GLU A 4 20.26 0.52 5.81
N GLN A 5 19.00 0.96 5.88
CA GLN A 5 17.91 0.36 5.11
C GLN A 5 18.13 0.48 3.60
N ARG A 6 18.67 1.62 3.12
CA ARG A 6 19.01 1.76 1.69
C ARG A 6 20.11 0.78 1.30
N ARG A 7 21.15 0.68 2.13
CA ARG A 7 22.24 -0.27 1.92
C ARG A 7 21.70 -1.69 1.88
N GLU A 8 20.79 -2.06 2.78
CA GLU A 8 20.13 -3.37 2.85
C GLU A 8 19.24 -3.69 1.63
N VAL A 9 18.55 -2.70 1.08
CA VAL A 9 17.77 -2.86 -0.16
C VAL A 9 18.69 -3.09 -1.35
N LEU A 10 19.70 -2.23 -1.53
CA LEU A 10 20.71 -2.40 -2.59
C LEU A 10 21.45 -3.73 -2.45
N ARG A 11 21.67 -4.10 -1.19
CA ARG A 11 22.32 -5.32 -0.75
C ARG A 11 21.61 -6.56 -1.29
N THR A 12 20.36 -6.70 -0.88
CA THR A 12 19.57 -7.92 -1.05
C THR A 12 19.02 -8.07 -2.47
N THR A 13 19.28 -7.09 -3.33
CA THR A 13 18.85 -7.09 -4.72
C THR A 13 20.01 -7.14 -5.71
N ALA A 14 21.27 -7.05 -5.25
CA ALA A 14 22.45 -7.07 -6.11
C ALA A 14 22.53 -8.37 -6.94
N LEU A 15 23.05 -8.26 -8.17
CA LEU A 15 23.30 -9.42 -9.01
C LEU A 15 24.55 -10.17 -8.49
N PRO A 16 24.55 -11.52 -8.55
CA PRO A 16 25.76 -12.30 -8.27
C PRO A 16 26.92 -11.83 -9.14
N SER A 17 28.12 -11.76 -8.56
CA SER A 17 29.32 -11.27 -9.28
C SER A 17 29.72 -12.15 -10.46
N GLY A 18 29.39 -13.45 -10.43
CA GLY A 18 29.77 -14.41 -11.46
C GLY A 18 31.28 -14.71 -11.54
N TYR A 19 32.11 -14.13 -10.66
CA TYR A 19 33.55 -14.34 -10.60
C TYR A 19 33.93 -15.13 -9.34
N ALA A 20 34.64 -16.26 -9.51
CA ALA A 20 35.11 -17.12 -8.42
C ALA A 20 36.12 -16.44 -7.47
N LEU A 21 36.76 -15.34 -7.91
CA LEU A 21 37.77 -14.60 -7.14
C LEU A 21 37.20 -13.52 -6.19
N LEU A 22 35.88 -13.31 -6.21
CA LEU A 22 35.17 -12.47 -5.22
C LEU A 22 34.38 -13.36 -4.23
N GLY A 23 34.95 -14.51 -3.85
CA GLY A 23 34.46 -15.36 -2.77
C GLY A 23 34.75 -14.83 -1.35
N GLY A 24 35.01 -13.52 -1.21
CA GLY A 24 35.11 -12.84 0.07
C GLY A 24 33.73 -12.53 0.67
N PHE A 25 33.72 -11.93 1.86
CA PHE A 25 32.50 -11.59 2.61
C PHE A 25 31.53 -10.63 1.86
N GLU A 26 31.99 -9.93 0.83
CA GLU A 26 31.16 -9.18 -0.13
C GLU A 26 31.05 -9.93 -1.46
N GLN A 27 30.07 -10.83 -1.58
CA GLN A 27 29.87 -11.73 -2.73
C GLN A 27 29.30 -11.05 -3.99
N TRP A 28 29.41 -9.72 -4.12
CA TRP A 28 28.45 -8.94 -4.91
C TRP A 28 29.07 -8.27 -6.11
N GLY A 29 28.38 -8.44 -7.24
CA GLY A 29 28.75 -7.80 -8.49
C GLY A 29 28.05 -6.46 -8.66
N ARG A 30 27.19 -6.40 -9.67
CA ARG A 30 26.51 -5.18 -10.10
C ARG A 30 25.26 -4.91 -9.27
N LEU A 31 24.99 -3.64 -8.97
CA LEU A 31 23.73 -3.20 -8.38
C LEU A 31 22.56 -3.44 -9.35
N ASN A 32 21.47 -4.04 -8.87
CA ASN A 32 20.22 -4.14 -9.61
C ASN A 32 19.26 -3.04 -9.14
N LEU A 33 19.35 -1.85 -9.75
CA LEU A 33 18.54 -0.71 -9.32
C LEU A 33 17.04 -0.89 -9.59
N PHE A 34 16.66 -1.73 -10.56
CA PHE A 34 15.26 -2.06 -10.83
C PHE A 34 14.66 -2.86 -9.68
N ALA A 35 15.33 -3.95 -9.26
CA ALA A 35 14.89 -4.72 -8.10
C ALA A 35 14.98 -3.89 -6.81
N ALA A 36 15.99 -3.03 -6.65
CA ALA A 36 16.08 -2.13 -5.49
C ALA A 36 14.93 -1.13 -5.41
N ALA A 37 14.43 -0.63 -6.54
CA ALA A 37 13.25 0.25 -6.59
C ALA A 37 11.96 -0.48 -6.17
N ASP A 38 11.96 -1.81 -6.23
CA ASP A 38 10.87 -2.68 -5.78
C ASP A 38 10.99 -3.06 -4.30
N GLY A 39 11.97 -2.50 -3.56
CA GLY A 39 12.16 -2.69 -2.13
C GLY A 39 13.15 -3.80 -1.80
N TYR A 40 13.01 -4.41 -0.62
CA TYR A 40 13.91 -5.48 -0.16
C TYR A 40 13.82 -6.72 -1.05
N GLY A 41 14.94 -7.39 -1.32
CA GLY A 41 14.95 -8.74 -1.91
C GLY A 41 14.99 -9.85 -0.86
N ALA A 42 15.48 -9.53 0.35
CA ALA A 42 15.49 -10.43 1.49
C ALA A 42 15.51 -9.65 2.81
N PHE A 43 15.14 -10.31 3.90
CA PHE A 43 15.40 -9.90 5.27
C PHE A 43 16.41 -10.88 5.87
N ASP A 44 17.69 -10.54 5.87
CA ASP A 44 18.71 -11.41 6.51
C ASP A 44 18.69 -11.29 8.04
N SER A 45 18.14 -10.18 8.55
CA SER A 45 17.89 -9.90 9.96
C SER A 45 16.57 -9.15 10.15
N GLY A 46 16.18 -8.87 11.40
CA GLY A 46 14.98 -8.09 11.68
C GLY A 46 15.04 -6.69 11.08
N VAL A 47 14.05 -6.33 10.25
CA VAL A 47 13.89 -5.02 9.63
C VAL A 47 12.79 -4.26 10.36
N SER A 48 13.08 -3.07 10.88
CA SER A 48 12.06 -2.16 11.39
C SER A 48 11.95 -0.92 10.51
N VAL A 49 10.76 -0.66 9.97
CA VAL A 49 10.51 0.51 9.10
C VAL A 49 9.52 1.46 9.75
N THR A 50 9.82 2.76 9.70
CA THR A 50 8.92 3.83 10.15
C THR A 50 8.52 4.66 8.96
N LEU A 51 7.23 4.65 8.61
CA LEU A 51 6.65 5.47 7.55
C LEU A 51 5.76 6.55 8.14
N VAL A 52 5.81 7.75 7.58
CA VAL A 52 5.17 8.97 8.07
C VAL A 52 4.14 9.43 7.03
N ALA A 53 2.86 9.16 7.27
CA ALA A 53 1.79 9.46 6.32
C ALA A 53 1.81 10.91 5.80
N ALA A 54 2.04 11.88 6.71
CA ALA A 54 2.10 13.31 6.38
C ALA A 54 3.26 13.70 5.44
N ALA A 55 4.32 12.88 5.36
CA ALA A 55 5.44 13.14 4.46
C ALA A 55 5.11 12.82 2.99
N GLY A 56 4.03 12.07 2.73
CA GLY A 56 3.63 11.68 1.38
C GLY A 56 4.67 10.82 0.64
N GLY A 57 4.40 10.53 -0.63
CA GLY A 57 5.26 9.69 -1.48
C GLY A 57 5.66 8.37 -0.82
N PHE A 58 6.88 7.90 -1.10
CA PHE A 58 7.44 6.68 -0.49
C PHE A 58 7.68 6.78 1.02
N CYS A 59 7.72 8.00 1.58
CA CYS A 59 7.83 8.19 3.03
C CYS A 59 6.51 7.95 3.76
N GLY A 60 5.38 8.22 3.09
CA GLY A 60 4.03 8.01 3.60
C GLY A 60 3.43 6.66 3.23
N ALA A 61 3.68 6.18 2.02
CA ALA A 61 3.20 4.88 1.55
C ALA A 61 4.21 4.23 0.61
N ASP A 62 4.54 2.96 0.85
CA ASP A 62 5.48 2.20 0.03
C ASP A 62 4.92 0.84 -0.34
N ALA A 63 5.32 0.34 -1.51
CA ALA A 63 4.92 -0.96 -2.03
C ALA A 63 6.17 -1.77 -2.41
N TRP A 64 6.34 -2.93 -1.77
CA TRP A 64 7.49 -3.80 -1.99
C TRP A 64 7.08 -4.96 -2.90
N ARG A 65 7.65 -4.97 -4.10
CA ARG A 65 7.21 -5.82 -5.21
C ARG A 65 8.07 -7.06 -5.43
N ASN A 66 9.26 -7.09 -4.84
CA ASN A 66 10.11 -8.29 -4.85
C ASN A 66 9.49 -9.45 -4.06
N ASP A 67 9.94 -10.65 -4.41
CA ASP A 67 9.77 -11.84 -3.58
C ASP A 67 10.81 -11.79 -2.44
N ILE A 68 10.36 -11.51 -1.23
CA ILE A 68 11.26 -11.29 -0.08
C ILE A 68 11.54 -12.60 0.64
N ASP A 69 12.81 -13.02 0.67
CA ASP A 69 13.31 -14.20 1.38
C ASP A 69 14.03 -13.85 2.70
N GLY A 70 14.66 -14.84 3.35
CA GLY A 70 15.57 -14.64 4.48
C GLY A 70 15.02 -15.05 5.85
N ARG A 71 15.88 -15.05 6.86
CA ARG A 71 15.51 -15.47 8.24
C ARG A 71 14.92 -14.36 9.10
N GLY A 72 15.07 -13.11 8.65
CA GLY A 72 14.60 -11.91 9.30
C GLY A 72 13.10 -11.72 9.19
N GLY A 73 12.60 -10.73 9.92
CA GLY A 73 11.18 -10.38 9.97
C GLY A 73 10.97 -8.87 9.83
N LEU A 74 9.71 -8.45 9.73
CA LEU A 74 9.31 -7.07 9.50
C LEU A 74 8.59 -6.48 10.72
N THR A 75 9.06 -5.34 11.23
CA THR A 75 8.30 -4.50 12.17
C THR A 75 7.94 -3.17 11.54
N LYS A 76 6.65 -2.97 11.23
CA LYS A 76 6.13 -1.73 10.64
C LYS A 76 5.65 -0.76 11.72
N ARG A 77 6.24 0.43 11.76
CA ARG A 77 5.95 1.54 12.67
C ARG A 77 5.55 2.81 11.93
N GLY A 78 5.09 3.81 12.67
CA GLY A 78 4.66 5.10 12.12
C GLY A 78 3.32 5.03 11.39
N ALA A 79 2.68 6.19 11.19
CA ALA A 79 1.32 6.30 10.67
C ALA A 79 1.16 5.91 9.18
N GLY A 80 2.25 5.84 8.42
CA GLY A 80 2.23 5.52 7.00
C GLY A 80 1.86 4.07 6.67
N ALA A 81 1.89 3.71 5.38
CA ALA A 81 1.46 2.42 4.87
C ALA A 81 2.58 1.64 4.16
N VAL A 82 2.68 0.34 4.40
CA VAL A 82 3.53 -0.57 3.59
C VAL A 82 2.67 -1.65 2.95
N THR A 83 2.93 -1.98 1.69
CA THR A 83 2.21 -3.01 0.94
C THR A 83 3.20 -3.99 0.30
N PRO A 84 3.58 -5.09 0.98
CA PRO A 84 4.28 -6.18 0.33
C PRO A 84 3.36 -6.90 -0.66
N THR A 85 3.81 -7.07 -1.90
CA THR A 85 3.01 -7.68 -2.99
C THR A 85 3.64 -8.92 -3.61
N GLY A 86 4.91 -9.21 -3.33
CA GLY A 86 5.59 -10.39 -3.84
C GLY A 86 5.15 -11.69 -3.17
N ARG A 87 5.74 -12.80 -3.61
CA ARG A 87 5.59 -14.13 -3.03
C ARG A 87 6.64 -14.35 -1.95
N ASN A 88 6.44 -13.68 -0.82
CA ASN A 88 7.45 -13.62 0.25
C ASN A 88 7.55 -14.94 1.01
N ARG A 89 8.78 -15.33 1.37
CA ARG A 89 9.06 -16.57 2.12
C ARG A 89 9.97 -16.35 3.32
N TYR A 90 10.25 -15.10 3.69
CA TYR A 90 10.99 -14.82 4.91
C TYR A 90 10.35 -15.48 6.14
N THR A 91 11.19 -15.98 7.06
CA THR A 91 10.72 -16.84 8.15
C THR A 91 10.61 -16.12 9.49
N GLY A 92 11.19 -14.92 9.63
CA GLY A 92 10.95 -14.08 10.80
C GLY A 92 9.54 -13.51 10.81
N GLY A 93 9.06 -13.11 11.99
CA GLY A 93 7.69 -12.65 12.16
C GLY A 93 7.40 -11.28 11.54
N THR A 94 6.13 -11.03 11.24
CA THR A 94 5.61 -9.73 10.81
C THR A 94 4.81 -9.06 11.92
N VAL A 95 5.19 -7.82 12.26
CA VAL A 95 4.63 -7.04 13.37
C VAL A 95 4.14 -5.68 12.88
N PRO A 96 2.84 -5.56 12.55
CA PRO A 96 2.19 -4.25 12.38
C PRO A 96 2.05 -3.55 13.73
N ALA A 97 3.01 -2.68 14.06
CA ALA A 97 3.06 -1.92 15.31
C ALA A 97 2.48 -0.50 15.17
N GLY A 98 2.33 0.02 13.94
CA GLY A 98 1.69 1.31 13.69
C GLY A 98 1.34 1.53 12.21
N GLY A 99 0.40 2.43 11.96
CA GLY A 99 -0.08 2.74 10.61
C GLY A 99 -0.73 1.52 9.95
N THR A 100 -0.55 1.38 8.64
CA THR A 100 -1.14 0.26 7.88
C THR A 100 -0.08 -0.65 7.28
N SER A 101 -0.26 -1.96 7.43
CA SER A 101 0.37 -2.99 6.61
C SER A 101 -0.72 -3.62 5.74
N ALA A 102 -0.63 -3.50 4.42
CA ALA A 102 -1.61 -4.08 3.52
C ALA A 102 -1.03 -5.32 2.84
N ALA A 103 -1.74 -6.44 2.90
CA ALA A 103 -1.33 -7.66 2.20
C ALA A 103 -1.70 -7.56 0.72
N GLY A 104 -0.69 -7.44 -0.15
CA GLY A 104 -0.85 -7.29 -1.59
C GLY A 104 -1.05 -8.60 -2.35
N SER A 105 -0.68 -9.73 -1.74
CA SER A 105 -0.68 -11.09 -2.29
C SER A 105 -0.99 -12.13 -1.20
N GLU A 106 -1.18 -13.38 -1.63
CA GLU A 106 -1.46 -14.51 -0.73
C GLU A 106 -0.32 -14.80 0.23
N ASP A 107 0.92 -14.65 -0.23
CA ASP A 107 2.15 -14.90 0.55
C ASP A 107 2.80 -13.60 1.06
N ALA A 108 2.07 -12.47 1.09
CA ALA A 108 2.64 -11.14 1.36
C ALA A 108 3.36 -11.02 2.72
N LEU A 109 2.98 -11.80 3.73
CA LEU A 109 3.51 -11.68 5.09
C LEU A 109 4.56 -12.75 5.44
N GLY A 110 5.09 -13.45 4.43
CA GLY A 110 6.11 -14.47 4.63
C GLY A 110 5.57 -15.71 5.34
N HIS A 111 6.48 -16.49 5.91
CA HIS A 111 6.19 -17.78 6.54
C HIS A 111 6.25 -17.73 8.07
N GLY A 112 6.71 -16.61 8.65
CA GLY A 112 6.78 -16.39 10.09
C GLY A 112 5.42 -16.09 10.73
N ASP A 113 5.46 -15.87 12.05
CA ASP A 113 4.29 -15.48 12.83
C ASP A 113 3.84 -14.06 12.48
N VAL A 114 2.53 -13.79 12.53
CA VAL A 114 1.96 -12.46 12.35
C VAL A 114 1.36 -11.97 13.66
N ARG A 115 1.91 -10.87 14.19
CA ARG A 115 1.43 -10.26 15.44
C ARG A 115 1.02 -8.79 15.23
N VAL A 116 -0.28 -8.53 15.21
CA VAL A 116 -0.82 -7.18 15.06
C VAL A 116 -0.88 -6.50 16.43
N VAL A 117 0.12 -5.66 16.75
CA VAL A 117 0.29 -5.11 18.11
C VAL A 117 -0.50 -3.82 18.31
N GLY A 118 -0.36 -2.86 17.40
CA GLY A 118 -0.99 -1.54 17.51
C GLY A 118 -1.27 -0.86 16.16
N GLY A 119 -0.80 -1.45 15.06
CA GLY A 119 -1.14 -1.01 13.71
C GLY A 119 -2.40 -1.68 13.17
N ARG A 120 -2.60 -1.49 11.87
CA ARG A 120 -3.67 -2.09 11.10
C ARG A 120 -3.09 -3.09 10.10
N LEU A 121 -3.57 -4.32 10.11
CA LEU A 121 -3.35 -5.27 9.03
C LEU A 121 -4.58 -5.24 8.11
N ARG A 122 -4.40 -4.83 6.85
CA ARG A 122 -5.47 -4.73 5.87
C ARG A 122 -5.36 -5.84 4.81
N VAL A 123 -6.43 -6.61 4.67
CA VAL A 123 -6.53 -7.79 3.81
C VAL A 123 -7.64 -7.56 2.79
N THR A 124 -7.28 -7.00 1.63
CA THR A 124 -8.22 -6.74 0.52
C THR A 124 -8.23 -7.83 -0.54
N ARG A 125 -7.23 -8.70 -0.51
CA ARG A 125 -7.08 -9.91 -1.33
C ARG A 125 -6.92 -11.11 -0.41
N ARG A 126 -6.88 -12.31 -0.97
CA ARG A 126 -6.54 -13.50 -0.18
C ARG A 126 -5.16 -13.33 0.45
N LEU A 127 -5.07 -13.64 1.73
CA LEU A 127 -3.84 -13.73 2.51
C LEU A 127 -3.83 -15.09 3.22
N ARG A 128 -2.69 -15.76 3.16
CA ARG A 128 -2.43 -16.99 3.89
C ARG A 128 -1.38 -16.72 4.96
N VAL A 129 -1.75 -16.93 6.23
CA VAL A 129 -0.80 -16.84 7.36
C VAL A 129 -0.32 -18.25 7.68
N ARG A 130 0.97 -18.50 7.43
CA ARG A 130 1.57 -19.84 7.62
C ARG A 130 2.01 -20.09 9.06
N GLY A 131 2.54 -19.05 9.72
CA GLY A 131 2.90 -19.08 11.13
C GLY A 131 1.71 -18.94 12.08
N GLY A 132 2.02 -18.73 13.36
CA GLY A 132 1.06 -18.31 14.37
C GLY A 132 0.49 -16.93 14.08
N ASN A 133 -0.74 -16.67 14.54
CA ASN A 133 -1.37 -15.36 14.43
C ASN A 133 -1.84 -14.87 15.79
N ALA A 134 -1.53 -13.61 16.10
CA ALA A 134 -1.97 -12.93 17.30
C ALA A 134 -2.32 -11.48 17.00
N GLN A 135 -3.31 -10.97 17.72
CA GLN A 135 -3.77 -9.60 17.64
C GLN A 135 -3.87 -9.07 19.07
N ASP A 136 -3.04 -8.08 19.39
CA ASP A 136 -3.08 -7.35 20.65
C ASP A 136 -4.03 -6.16 20.52
N ALA A 137 -3.57 -4.92 20.65
CA ALA A 137 -4.41 -3.72 20.53
C ALA A 137 -4.67 -3.27 19.08
N GLY A 138 -4.05 -3.92 18.09
CA GLY A 138 -4.17 -3.53 16.69
C GLY A 138 -5.49 -3.92 16.02
N THR A 139 -5.67 -3.50 14.78
CA THR A 139 -6.88 -3.76 13.98
C THR A 139 -6.61 -4.71 12.83
N LEU A 140 -7.47 -5.72 12.66
CA LEU A 140 -7.51 -6.55 11.47
C LEU A 140 -8.68 -6.10 10.58
N GLU A 141 -8.38 -5.59 9.39
CA GLU A 141 -9.38 -5.20 8.40
C GLU A 141 -9.43 -6.20 7.26
N VAL A 142 -10.58 -6.83 7.04
CA VAL A 142 -10.74 -7.88 6.04
C VAL A 142 -11.88 -7.55 5.10
N THR A 143 -11.61 -7.56 3.80
CA THR A 143 -12.65 -7.41 2.78
C THR A 143 -13.24 -8.79 2.44
N LEU A 144 -14.51 -8.99 2.79
CA LEU A 144 -15.27 -10.19 2.46
C LEU A 144 -15.84 -10.07 1.05
N ARG A 145 -15.80 -11.16 0.28
CA ARG A 145 -16.40 -11.21 -1.07
C ARG A 145 -17.47 -12.30 -1.09
N THR A 146 -18.70 -11.92 -1.43
CA THR A 146 -19.81 -12.87 -1.56
C THR A 146 -19.48 -13.97 -2.56
N GLY A 147 -19.66 -15.24 -2.18
CA GLY A 147 -19.32 -16.40 -3.01
C GLY A 147 -17.82 -16.61 -3.26
N GLY A 148 -16.94 -15.86 -2.59
CA GLY A 148 -15.49 -15.97 -2.72
C GLY A 148 -14.87 -16.97 -1.75
N LYS A 149 -13.65 -17.45 -2.08
CA LYS A 149 -12.77 -18.13 -1.12
C LYS A 149 -12.53 -17.23 0.10
N ALA A 150 -12.28 -17.84 1.27
CA ALA A 150 -11.94 -17.12 2.49
C ALA A 150 -10.79 -16.11 2.23
N PRO A 151 -10.97 -14.83 2.59
CA PRO A 151 -9.95 -13.80 2.36
C PRO A 151 -8.72 -13.94 3.27
N LEU A 152 -8.85 -14.63 4.41
CA LEU A 152 -7.75 -14.94 5.31
C LEU A 152 -7.80 -16.42 5.67
N THR A 153 -6.72 -17.14 5.43
CA THR A 153 -6.54 -18.54 5.83
C THR A 153 -5.32 -18.69 6.73
N THR A 154 -5.32 -19.72 7.57
CA THR A 154 -4.22 -20.01 8.49
C THR A 154 -3.85 -21.49 8.38
N ASP A 155 -2.56 -21.81 8.27
CA ASP A 155 -2.11 -23.21 8.11
C ASP A 155 -2.12 -24.00 9.42
N ARG A 156 -1.79 -23.35 10.54
CA ARG A 156 -1.89 -24.00 11.85
C ARG A 156 -3.34 -24.01 12.31
N ALA A 157 -3.98 -25.17 12.23
CA ALA A 157 -5.29 -25.43 12.82
C ALA A 157 -5.31 -25.35 14.37
N GLY A 158 -4.14 -25.33 15.04
CA GLY A 158 -4.02 -25.40 16.51
C GLY A 158 -3.40 -24.19 17.22
N GLY A 159 -2.91 -23.18 16.49
CA GLY A 159 -2.43 -21.95 17.14
C GLY A 159 -3.63 -21.08 17.51
N ARG A 160 -4.04 -21.08 18.79
CA ARG A 160 -5.16 -20.23 19.24
C ARG A 160 -4.89 -18.78 18.79
N ALA A 161 -5.71 -18.30 17.86
CA ALA A 161 -5.77 -16.90 17.51
C ALA A 161 -6.05 -16.11 18.79
N ARG A 162 -5.05 -15.42 19.32
CA ARG A 162 -5.23 -14.53 20.46
C ARG A 162 -5.76 -13.22 19.90
N ARG A 163 -7.01 -12.88 20.21
CA ARG A 163 -7.65 -11.65 19.75
C ARG A 163 -7.95 -10.77 20.94
N ARG A 164 -7.21 -9.67 21.06
CA ARG A 164 -7.44 -8.62 22.06
C ARG A 164 -7.74 -7.26 21.42
N GLY A 165 -7.91 -7.22 20.09
CA GLY A 165 -8.05 -6.00 19.30
C GLY A 165 -9.22 -6.08 18.31
N GLY A 166 -9.48 -4.97 17.61
CA GLY A 166 -10.66 -4.81 16.76
C GLY A 166 -10.57 -5.58 15.44
N VAL A 167 -11.67 -6.22 15.03
CA VAL A 167 -11.80 -6.83 13.69
C VAL A 167 -12.86 -6.05 12.93
N VAL A 168 -12.51 -5.57 11.74
CA VAL A 168 -13.44 -4.87 10.85
C VAL A 168 -13.58 -5.70 9.58
N ALA A 169 -14.82 -6.09 9.26
CA ALA A 169 -15.15 -6.77 8.03
C ALA A 169 -15.89 -5.80 7.11
N ALA A 170 -15.43 -5.63 5.87
CA ALA A 170 -16.08 -4.82 4.85
C ALA A 170 -16.58 -5.69 3.70
N ALA A 171 -17.80 -5.44 3.20
CA ALA A 171 -18.32 -6.13 2.01
C ALA A 171 -17.68 -5.57 0.73
N GLY A 172 -17.00 -6.41 -0.03
CA GLY A 172 -16.46 -6.08 -1.34
C GLY A 172 -17.51 -6.30 -2.43
N HIS A 173 -18.16 -5.22 -2.89
CA HIS A 173 -19.03 -5.29 -4.06
C HIS A 173 -18.20 -5.42 -5.34
N ARG A 174 -18.43 -6.47 -6.14
CA ARG A 174 -17.91 -6.53 -7.51
C ARG A 174 -18.78 -5.60 -8.35
N ALA A 175 -18.25 -4.46 -8.77
CA ALA A 175 -18.92 -3.66 -9.80
C ALA A 175 -19.10 -4.54 -11.04
N ALA A 176 -20.34 -4.94 -11.32
CA ALA A 176 -20.67 -5.60 -12.56
C ALA A 176 -20.52 -4.56 -13.68
N ALA A 177 -19.47 -4.68 -14.48
CA ALA A 177 -19.39 -3.95 -15.73
C ALA A 177 -20.48 -4.50 -16.67
N GLY A 178 -21.66 -3.91 -16.63
CA GLY A 178 -22.71 -4.14 -17.61
C GLY A 178 -22.51 -3.22 -18.81
N ARG A 179 -22.35 -3.80 -20.01
CA ARG A 179 -22.90 -3.32 -21.29
C ARG A 179 -22.53 -4.29 -22.41
N GLY A 180 -23.36 -5.30 -22.58
CA GLY A 180 -23.53 -6.02 -23.84
C GLY A 180 -25.02 -5.99 -24.17
N GLN A 181 -25.50 -4.86 -24.68
CA GLN A 181 -26.80 -4.82 -25.34
C GLN A 181 -26.69 -5.69 -26.59
N HIS A 182 -27.28 -6.89 -26.54
CA HIS A 182 -27.52 -7.69 -27.73
C HIS A 182 -28.74 -7.09 -28.44
N PRO A 183 -28.62 -6.54 -29.66
CA PRO A 183 -29.80 -6.04 -30.37
C PRO A 183 -30.65 -7.21 -30.85
N ALA A 184 -31.95 -7.11 -30.57
CA ALA A 184 -32.99 -8.02 -30.98
C ALA A 184 -33.08 -8.16 -32.51
N GLY A 185 -33.48 -9.34 -32.95
CA GLY A 185 -33.56 -9.75 -34.35
C GLY A 185 -34.40 -8.81 -35.23
N ARG A 186 -33.89 -8.61 -36.45
CA ARG A 186 -34.59 -7.95 -37.55
C ARG A 186 -35.90 -8.68 -37.88
N ARG A 187 -37.04 -8.04 -37.67
CA ARG A 187 -38.26 -8.29 -38.46
C ARG A 187 -38.56 -7.05 -39.32
N ARG A 188 -38.88 -7.32 -40.57
CA ARG A 188 -39.02 -6.38 -41.70
C ARG A 188 -40.17 -5.38 -41.49
N ALA A 189 -40.00 -4.20 -42.10
CA ALA A 189 -40.87 -3.03 -42.14
C ALA A 189 -42.28 -3.28 -42.71
N PRO A 190 -43.18 -2.31 -42.51
CA PRO A 190 -43.70 -1.59 -43.68
C PRO A 190 -43.56 -0.07 -43.60
N VAL A 191 -43.46 0.53 -44.78
CA VAL A 191 -43.26 1.94 -45.10
C VAL A 191 -44.55 2.75 -44.95
N ALA A 192 -44.47 3.92 -44.30
CA ALA A 192 -45.45 5.00 -44.47
C ALA A 192 -44.80 6.39 -44.22
N GLN A 193 -44.62 7.09 -45.35
CA GLN A 193 -44.52 8.53 -45.67
C GLN A 193 -44.16 9.62 -44.63
N PRO A 194 -43.34 10.63 -45.02
CA PRO A 194 -43.02 11.80 -44.20
C PRO A 194 -44.07 12.91 -44.33
N VAL A 195 -44.47 13.51 -43.20
CA VAL A 195 -45.20 14.79 -43.14
C VAL A 195 -44.25 15.94 -42.80
N HIS A 196 -44.45 17.04 -43.52
CA HIS A 196 -43.70 18.30 -43.55
C HIS A 196 -43.68 19.04 -42.19
N PRO A 197 -42.62 19.80 -41.84
CA PRO A 197 -42.60 20.65 -40.65
C PRO A 197 -43.15 22.05 -40.95
N ASP A 198 -43.86 22.65 -39.99
CA ASP A 198 -44.14 24.08 -39.99
C ASP A 198 -44.01 24.68 -38.58
N ARG A 199 -43.40 25.88 -38.56
CA ARG A 199 -43.40 26.98 -37.58
C ARG A 199 -42.61 26.89 -36.27
N GLY A 200 -41.78 27.93 -36.09
CA GLY A 200 -42.00 28.83 -34.95
C GLY A 200 -40.74 29.30 -34.21
N GLU A 201 -40.16 30.41 -34.68
CA GLU A 201 -39.60 31.54 -33.91
C GLU A 201 -38.60 31.36 -32.73
N LEU A 202 -37.41 31.93 -32.94
CA LEU A 202 -36.60 32.69 -31.97
C LEU A 202 -37.18 34.14 -31.89
N PRO A 203 -36.96 35.00 -30.85
CA PRO A 203 -35.60 35.36 -30.37
C PRO A 203 -35.44 35.94 -28.93
N GLY A 204 -34.16 36.22 -28.58
CA GLY A 204 -33.74 37.27 -27.64
C GLY A 204 -33.38 36.79 -26.22
N ALA A 205 -32.46 37.37 -25.46
CA ALA A 205 -31.40 38.36 -25.68
C ALA A 205 -30.61 38.46 -24.35
N ALA A 206 -29.34 38.82 -24.45
CA ALA A 206 -28.53 39.63 -23.51
C ALA A 206 -28.40 39.27 -22.01
N GLY A 207 -27.16 39.29 -21.52
CA GLY A 207 -26.89 39.33 -20.08
C GLY A 207 -25.41 39.19 -19.69
N ARG A 208 -24.56 40.12 -20.12
CA ARG A 208 -23.20 40.31 -19.57
C ARG A 208 -23.28 40.90 -18.17
N THR A 209 -22.54 40.38 -17.20
CA THR A 209 -21.96 41.26 -16.17
C THR A 209 -20.66 40.69 -15.60
N ARG A 210 -19.71 41.60 -15.42
CA ARG A 210 -18.30 41.46 -15.10
C ARG A 210 -18.10 42.27 -13.81
N VAL A 211 -17.53 41.69 -12.75
CA VAL A 211 -17.04 42.42 -11.56
C VAL A 211 -15.80 41.65 -11.07
N HIS A 212 -14.57 42.12 -11.36
CA HIS A 212 -13.72 42.90 -10.43
C HIS A 212 -13.68 42.28 -9.03
N GLY A 213 -12.63 41.57 -8.62
CA GLY A 213 -11.29 42.12 -8.45
C GLY A 213 -11.16 42.72 -7.05
N ARG A 214 -10.35 42.10 -6.18
CA ARG A 214 -9.41 42.81 -5.29
C ARG A 214 -8.49 41.84 -4.56
N ARG A 215 -7.20 42.09 -4.78
CA ARG A 215 -6.06 41.76 -3.90
C ARG A 215 -6.34 42.26 -2.48
N SER A 216 -5.74 41.61 -1.48
CA SER A 216 -4.76 42.28 -0.61
C SER A 216 -3.96 41.28 0.21
N ALA A 217 -2.65 41.47 0.14
CA ALA A 217 -1.63 40.85 0.96
C ALA A 217 -1.67 41.42 2.38
N GLY A 218 -1.20 40.65 3.35
CA GLY A 218 -1.02 41.08 4.73
C GLY A 218 0.07 40.25 5.39
N THR A 219 1.31 40.61 5.10
CA THR A 219 2.54 40.19 5.78
C THR A 219 2.50 40.61 7.25
N THR A 220 2.88 39.72 8.18
CA THR A 220 3.55 40.17 9.41
C THR A 220 4.62 39.15 9.79
N ARG A 221 5.84 39.67 9.85
CA ARG A 221 7.12 39.07 10.21
C ARG A 221 7.44 39.49 11.66
N GLU A 222 8.46 38.85 12.22
CA GLU A 222 9.14 39.13 13.50
C GLU A 222 8.49 38.49 14.75
N ALA A 223 9.22 37.99 15.75
CA ALA A 223 10.60 38.29 16.12
C ALA A 223 11.40 37.07 16.61
N VAL A 224 12.70 37.18 16.39
CA VAL A 224 13.83 36.44 16.96
C VAL A 224 14.06 36.88 18.41
N THR A 225 14.42 35.95 19.31
CA THR A 225 15.50 36.20 20.29
C THR A 225 16.11 34.88 20.80
N PRO A 226 17.46 34.74 20.83
CA PRO A 226 18.17 33.61 21.43
C PRO A 226 18.86 33.99 22.76
N ARG A 227 19.09 33.02 23.67
CA ARG A 227 20.16 33.06 24.70
C ARG A 227 20.24 31.71 25.45
N ALA A 228 21.37 30.99 25.36
CA ALA A 228 22.51 30.89 26.29
C ALA A 228 22.45 29.57 27.08
N ALA A 229 23.36 28.61 26.90
CA ALA A 229 24.79 28.54 27.27
C ALA A 229 25.02 27.92 28.67
N GLY A 230 25.79 26.82 28.68
CA GLY A 230 26.71 26.45 29.76
C GLY A 230 26.22 25.46 30.82
N THR A 231 26.83 24.27 30.89
CA THR A 231 27.92 23.98 31.87
C THR A 231 28.40 22.54 31.70
N VAL A 232 29.69 22.41 31.38
CA VAL A 232 30.50 21.19 31.49
C VAL A 232 31.01 21.08 32.92
N ARG A 233 30.96 19.89 33.53
CA ARG A 233 31.80 19.57 34.69
C ARG A 233 32.28 18.12 34.64
N GLN A 234 33.61 18.03 34.59
CA GLN A 234 34.58 17.01 35.04
C GLN A 234 34.37 15.55 34.63
#